data_AF-A0A497CSF3-F1
#
_entry.id   AF-A0A497CSF3-F1
#
_cell.length_a   1.000
_cell.length_b   1.000
_cell.length_c   1.000
_cell.angle_alpha   90.00
_cell.angle_beta   90.00
_cell.angle_gamma   90.00
#
_symmetry.space_group_name_H-M   'P 1'
#
loop_
_entity.id
_entity.type
_entity.pdbx_description
1 polymer ?
#
loop_
_entity_poly.entity_id
_entity_poly.type
_entity_poly.pdbx_seq_one_letter_code
_entity_poly.pdbx_strand_id
1 'polypeptide(L)' 'MKISKDIKNCKSCIYRNLLYDKLNNAEYEQVNNARKEYIFKRGEVIRREGDKINSFLYLRKGLVK' A
#
# COMPACT_ATOMS: atom_id res chain seq x y z
N MET A 1 -5.57 -13.89 -0.86
CA MET A 1 -5.58 -12.45 -1.24
C MET A 1 -7.00 -11.92 -1.48
N LYS A 2 -7.43 -10.91 -0.73
CA LYS A 2 -8.67 -10.14 -0.98
C LYS A 2 -8.34 -8.65 -1.14
N ILE A 3 -9.11 -7.90 -1.94
CA ILE A 3 -8.97 -6.45 -2.05
C ILE A 3 -9.89 -5.77 -1.02
N SER A 4 -9.36 -4.84 -0.23
CA SER A 4 -10.15 -4.00 0.68
C SER A 4 -10.46 -2.63 0.05
N LYS A 5 -11.61 -2.05 0.43
CA LYS A 5 -12.02 -0.67 0.09
C LYS A 5 -12.21 0.19 1.34
N ASP A 6 -11.70 -0.24 2.49
CA ASP A 6 -12.03 0.38 3.78
C ASP A 6 -11.44 1.79 3.93
N ILE A 7 -10.39 2.12 3.15
CA ILE A 7 -9.76 3.44 3.18
C ILE A 7 -10.25 4.30 2.02
N LYS A 8 -10.81 5.46 2.36
CA LYS A 8 -11.27 6.49 1.40
C LYS A 8 -10.14 7.34 0.85
N ASN A 9 -9.09 7.64 1.64
CA ASN A 9 -7.91 8.36 1.14
C ASN A 9 -6.61 8.03 1.91
N CYS A 10 -5.47 8.32 1.30
CA CYS A 10 -4.16 8.20 1.91
C CYS A 10 -3.82 9.31 2.91
N LYS A 11 -4.69 10.30 3.13
CA LYS A 11 -4.43 11.43 4.05
C LYS A 11 -4.34 10.98 5.50
N SER A 12 -5.03 9.90 5.87
CA SER A 12 -4.99 9.29 7.20
C SER A 12 -4.06 8.08 7.30
N CYS A 13 -3.31 7.76 6.23
CA CYS A 13 -2.35 6.66 6.29
C CYS A 13 -1.14 7.06 7.13
N ILE A 14 -0.69 6.17 8.02
CA ILE A 14 0.51 6.36 8.85
C ILE A 14 1.77 6.62 8.01
N TYR A 15 1.78 6.14 6.77
CA TYR A 15 2.87 6.32 5.81
C TYR A 15 2.78 7.61 4.99
N ARG A 16 1.77 8.45 5.23
CA ARG A 16 1.58 9.68 4.46
C ARG A 16 2.83 10.54 4.47
N ASN A 17 3.39 10.79 5.65
CA ASN A 17 4.54 11.66 5.78
C ASN A 17 5.82 10.98 5.27
N LEU A 18 5.87 9.64 5.28
CA LEU A 18 7.03 8.90 4.76
C LEU A 18 7.07 8.91 3.22
N LEU A 19 5.91 8.73 2.58
CA LEU A 19 5.84 8.50 1.13
C LEU A 19 5.40 9.72 0.33
N TYR A 20 4.63 10.63 0.94
CA TYR A 20 3.89 11.67 0.21
C TYR A 20 4.21 13.10 0.66
N ASP A 21 5.15 13.29 1.60
CA ASP A 21 5.57 14.62 2.09
C ASP A 21 6.03 15.53 0.95
N LYS A 22 6.82 14.99 0.02
CA LYS A 22 7.38 15.76 -1.10
C LYS A 22 6.49 15.84 -2.34
N LEU A 23 5.31 15.23 -2.31
CA LEU A 23 4.41 15.23 -3.45
C LEU A 23 3.54 16.48 -3.42
N ASN A 24 3.38 17.12 -4.57
CA ASN A 24 2.36 18.15 -4.72
C ASN A 24 0.95 17.53 -4.73
N ASN A 25 -0.09 18.37 -4.70
CA ASN A 25 -1.47 17.90 -4.62
C ASN A 25 -1.89 17.02 -5.82
N ALA A 26 -1.40 17.31 -7.03
CA ALA A 26 -1.76 16.54 -8.22
C ALA A 26 -1.10 15.16 -8.19
N GLU A 27 0.18 15.09 -7.85
CA GLU A 27 0.92 13.83 -7.67
C GLU A 27 0.32 12.98 -6.55
N TYR A 28 -0.04 13.62 -5.43
CA TYR A 28 -0.73 12.96 -4.32
C TYR A 28 -2.04 12.31 -4.80
N GLU A 29 -2.87 13.05 -5.56
CA GLU A 29 -4.14 12.50 -6.05
C GLU A 29 -3.94 11.34 -7.04
N GLN A 30 -2.88 11.38 -7.86
CA GLN A 30 -2.53 10.25 -8.73
C GLN A 30 -2.23 8.99 -7.92
N VAL A 31 -1.41 9.09 -6.88
CA VAL A 31 -1.08 7.95 -6.00
C VAL A 31 -2.31 7.49 -5.23
N ASN A 32 -3.06 8.44 -4.68
CA ASN A 32 -4.28 8.18 -3.93
C ASN A 32 -5.29 7.40 -4.78
N ASN A 33 -5.45 7.75 -6.06
CA ASN A 33 -6.38 7.08 -6.98
C ASN A 33 -5.87 5.72 -7.47
N ALA A 34 -4.55 5.57 -7.65
CA ALA A 34 -3.94 4.32 -8.12
C ALA A 34 -3.80 3.24 -7.04
N ARG A 35 -3.89 3.61 -5.75
CA ARG A 35 -3.64 2.69 -4.63
C ARG A 35 -4.58 1.49 -4.63
N LYS A 36 -4.08 0.36 -4.14
CA LYS A 36 -4.87 -0.85 -3.89
C LYS A 36 -4.49 -1.43 -2.53
N GLU A 37 -5.50 -1.82 -1.75
CA GLU A 37 -5.29 -2.46 -0.46
C GLU A 37 -5.52 -3.97 -0.58
N TYR A 38 -4.57 -4.76 -0.09
CA TYR A 38 -4.62 -6.21 -0.12
C TYR A 38 -4.64 -6.76 1.31
N ILE A 39 -5.55 -7.70 1.55
CA ILE A 39 -5.65 -8.45 2.80
C ILE A 39 -5.04 -9.83 2.58
N PHE A 40 -4.11 -10.16 3.46
CA PHE A 40 -3.46 -11.47 3.55
C PHE A 40 -3.83 -12.14 4.88
N LYS A 41 -4.06 -13.45 4.85
CA LYS A 41 -4.22 -14.29 6.04
C LYS A 41 -2.85 -14.63 6.62
N ARG A 42 -2.83 -14.98 7.92
CA ARG A 42 -1.61 -15.48 8.58
C ARG A 42 -1.05 -16.67 7.80
N GLY A 43 0.24 -16.61 7.46
CA GLY A 43 0.95 -17.64 6.70
C GLY A 43 0.82 -17.55 5.18
N GLU A 44 0.02 -16.63 4.63
CA GLU A 44 0.04 -16.38 3.19
C GLU A 44 1.37 -15.72 2.77
N VAL A 45 1.94 -16.20 1.66
CA VAL A 45 3.13 -15.63 1.03
C VAL A 45 2.72 -14.41 0.21
N ILE A 46 3.30 -13.25 0.51
CA ILE A 46 3.03 -12.00 -0.22
C ILE A 46 3.87 -11.91 -1.51
N ARG A 47 5.15 -12.27 -1.44
CA ARG A 47 6.11 -12.30 -2.56
C ARG A 47 7.11 -13.44 -2.39
N ARG A 48 7.67 -13.92 -3.50
CA ARG A 48 8.76 -14.89 -3.53
C ARG A 48 10.01 -14.25 -4.13
N GLU A 49 11.17 -14.72 -3.71
CA GLU A 49 12.43 -14.33 -4.33
C GLU A 49 12.43 -14.73 -5.82
N GLY A 50 12.97 -13.85 -6.66
CA GLY A 50 12.96 -14.02 -8.12
C GLY A 50 11.66 -13.58 -8.80
N ASP A 51 10.60 -13.23 -8.05
CA ASP A 51 9.38 -12.68 -8.65
C ASP A 51 9.66 -11.34 -9.35
N LYS A 52 9.00 -11.13 -10.49
CA LYS A 52 9.04 -9.84 -11.18
C LYS A 52 8.48 -8.73 -10.29
N ILE A 53 9.25 -7.66 -10.12
CA ILE A 53 8.82 -6.46 -9.39
C ILE A 53 7.74 -5.75 -10.21
N ASN A 54 6.53 -5.63 -9.66
CA ASN A 54 5.40 -4.97 -10.31
C ASN A 54 4.62 -4.03 -9.38
N SER A 55 5.03 -3.91 -8.12
CA SER A 55 4.36 -3.07 -7.13
C SER A 55 5.30 -2.69 -6.00
N PHE A 56 5.13 -1.49 -5.46
CA PHE A 56 5.64 -1.12 -4.14
C PHE A 56 4.56 -1.37 -3.09
N LEU A 57 4.93 -2.00 -1.98
CA LEU A 57 4.03 -2.39 -0.90
C LEU A 57 4.51 -1.77 0.41
N TYR A 58 3.57 -1.32 1.25
CA TYR A 58 3.83 -0.90 2.62
C TYR A 58 2.83 -1.59 3.56
N LEU A 59 3.29 -1.94 4.77
CA LEU A 59 2.48 -2.71 5.71
C LEU A 59 1.57 -1.81 6.54
N ARG A 60 0.30 -1.67 6.17
CA ARG A 60 -0.63 -0.83 6.96
C ARG A 60 -0.92 -1.37 8.36
N LYS A 61 -1.15 -2.68 8.49
CA LYS A 61 -1.52 -3.35 9.74
C LYS A 61 -1.05 -4.80 9.71
N GLY A 62 -0.59 -5.30 10.86
CA GLY A 62 -0.16 -6.69 11.03
C GLY A 62 1.36 -6.80 11.19
N LEU A 63 1.87 -8.00 10.94
CA LEU A 63 3.29 -8.33 10.98
C LEU A 63 3.63 -9.21 9.78
N VAL A 64 4.82 -9.02 9.22
CA VAL A 64 5.33 -9.77 8.05
C VAL A 64 6.71 -10.31 8.42
N LYS A 65 7.06 -11.46 7.87
CA LYS A 65 8.38 -12.09 7.96
C LYS A 65 8.80 -12.52 6.56
#